data_AF-A0A976CIS6-F1
#
_entry.id   AF-A0A976CIS6-F1
#
_cell.length_a   1.000
_cell.length_b   1.000
_cell.length_c   1.000
_cell.angle_alpha   90.00
_cell.angle_beta   90.00
_cell.angle_gamma   90.00
#
_symmetry.space_group_name_H-M   'P 1'
#
loop_
_entity.id
_entity.type
_entity.pdbx_description
1 polymer ?
#
loop_
_entity_poly.entity_id
_entity_poly.type
_entity_poly.pdbx_seq_one_letter_code
_entity_poly.pdbx_strand_id
1 'polypeptide(L)'
;MKRFKTAILLGAATATIFFGSTAKQAARAETLNLGWDYAIDPSYDSLDSNGMGGITAGGTIYEIYGMAIKDDVSTNTIWIAINANLPLTGNPTEDTVNGYPVSNRNIGFGDLFFDFSDRNNFKAASDSNSLFGIRFAPNNDSNAPSTGVYSGVKAKSVVAQNAGWSNFYNHSVNGVLPLTGLEARTGDLGWNDSYYNPYTSEGSHSRPESLIPNVIESGNKVGDITMVGDAELVAAGFALNVIPAPSTSRNIGFKFDKSLLSIGSYVATLIQECNNDAIALKGETQPLSPPEAVPEPSSILATLLGFGAIAARRKRKQKLAV
;
A
#
# COMPACT_ATOMS: atom_id res chain seq x y z
N MET A 1 6.27 -62.44 -55.59
CA MET A 1 6.53 -61.00 -55.35
C MET A 1 5.22 -60.25 -55.35
N LYS A 2 4.93 -59.47 -54.29
CA LYS A 2 4.14 -58.21 -54.25
C LYS A 2 2.80 -58.18 -55.02
N ARG A 3 1.61 -57.91 -54.47
CA ARG A 3 1.20 -57.04 -53.34
C ARG A 3 -0.29 -57.27 -53.03
N PHE A 4 -0.62 -57.26 -51.74
CA PHE A 4 -1.93 -56.92 -51.16
C PHE A 4 -2.38 -55.51 -51.59
N LYS A 5 -3.70 -55.29 -51.76
CA LYS A 5 -4.37 -54.07 -51.26
C LYS A 5 -5.81 -54.36 -50.82
N THR A 6 -6.00 -54.04 -49.56
CA THR A 6 -7.16 -54.18 -48.67
C THR A 6 -8.17 -53.06 -48.90
N ALA A 7 -9.46 -53.38 -48.87
CA ALA A 7 -10.56 -52.41 -48.81
C ALA A 7 -10.64 -51.81 -47.39
N ILE A 8 -10.72 -50.48 -47.29
CA ILE A 8 -10.92 -49.76 -46.03
C ILE A 8 -12.35 -49.21 -46.02
N LEU A 9 -13.14 -49.69 -45.06
CA LEU A 9 -14.46 -49.15 -44.70
C LEU A 9 -14.31 -47.77 -44.05
N LEU A 10 -15.11 -46.80 -44.50
CA LEU A 10 -15.35 -45.54 -43.79
C LEU A 10 -16.21 -45.82 -42.54
N GLY A 11 -15.65 -45.58 -41.36
CA GLY A 11 -16.39 -45.43 -40.11
C GLY A 11 -16.46 -43.96 -39.73
N ALA A 12 -17.67 -43.40 -39.69
CA ALA A 12 -17.93 -42.05 -39.21
C ALA A 12 -17.77 -42.00 -37.68
N ALA A 13 -16.77 -41.27 -37.20
CA ALA A 13 -16.60 -40.95 -35.78
C ALA A 13 -17.13 -39.53 -35.53
N THR A 14 -18.28 -39.43 -34.87
CA THR A 14 -18.85 -38.17 -34.41
C THR A 14 -18.03 -37.68 -33.21
N ALA A 15 -17.15 -36.71 -33.43
CA ALA A 15 -16.42 -36.04 -32.37
C ALA A 15 -17.31 -34.95 -31.74
N THR A 16 -17.87 -35.25 -30.57
CA THR A 16 -18.55 -34.24 -29.74
C THR A 16 -17.50 -33.35 -29.10
N ILE A 17 -17.24 -32.19 -29.71
CA ILE A 17 -16.42 -31.13 -29.12
C ILE A 17 -17.23 -30.53 -27.97
N PHE A 18 -16.85 -30.88 -26.74
CA PHE A 18 -17.27 -30.12 -25.57
C PHE A 18 -16.60 -28.74 -25.67
N PHE A 19 -17.40 -27.71 -25.94
CA PHE A 19 -17.03 -26.32 -25.66
C PHE A 19 -16.90 -26.17 -24.15
N GLY A 20 -15.71 -26.47 -23.62
CA GLY A 20 -15.31 -26.00 -22.31
C GLY A 20 -15.35 -24.48 -22.36
N SER A 21 -16.27 -23.88 -21.61
CA SER A 21 -16.29 -22.46 -21.34
C SER A 21 -14.98 -22.10 -20.65
N THR A 22 -13.97 -21.71 -21.43
CA THR A 22 -12.84 -20.95 -20.91
C THR A 22 -13.40 -19.63 -20.45
N ALA A 23 -13.78 -19.56 -19.17
CA ALA A 23 -13.92 -18.29 -18.49
C ALA A 23 -12.64 -17.52 -18.81
N LYS A 24 -12.78 -16.40 -19.52
CA LYS A 24 -11.69 -15.46 -19.72
C LYS A 24 -11.36 -14.93 -18.34
N GLN A 25 -10.45 -15.61 -17.64
CA GLN A 25 -9.84 -15.09 -16.43
C GLN A 25 -9.07 -13.86 -16.91
N ALA A 26 -9.62 -12.68 -16.65
CA ALA A 26 -8.89 -11.45 -16.83
C ALA A 26 -7.58 -11.65 -16.07
N ALA A 27 -6.45 -11.62 -16.77
CA ALA A 27 -5.15 -11.52 -16.13
C ALA A 27 -5.19 -10.24 -15.30
N ARG A 28 -5.41 -10.37 -14.00
CA ARG A 28 -5.43 -9.24 -13.08
C ARG A 28 -4.00 -8.68 -13.04
N ALA A 29 -3.88 -7.37 -13.09
CA ALA A 29 -2.60 -6.66 -12.90
C ALA A 29 -1.85 -7.13 -11.63
N GLU A 30 -2.59 -7.67 -10.65
CA GLU A 30 -2.10 -8.41 -9.46
C GLU A 30 -1.00 -9.46 -9.76
N THR A 31 -1.02 -10.12 -10.92
CA THR A 31 -0.02 -11.16 -11.28
C THR A 31 1.36 -10.59 -11.67
N LEU A 32 1.45 -9.33 -12.10
CA LEU A 32 2.74 -8.72 -12.46
C LEU A 32 3.50 -8.19 -11.24
N ASN A 33 2.78 -7.90 -10.15
CA ASN A 33 3.30 -7.22 -8.96
C ASN A 33 3.31 -8.09 -7.70
N LEU A 34 3.05 -9.40 -7.81
CA LEU A 34 3.06 -10.35 -6.69
C LEU A 34 2.20 -9.90 -5.47
N GLY A 35 1.08 -9.22 -5.75
CA GLY A 35 0.15 -8.72 -4.73
C GLY A 35 0.53 -7.38 -4.08
N TRP A 36 1.51 -6.65 -4.62
CA TRP A 36 1.84 -5.29 -4.17
C TRP A 36 1.07 -4.24 -4.98
N ASP A 37 0.43 -3.33 -4.26
CA ASP A 37 -0.07 -2.06 -4.78
C ASP A 37 1.02 -1.00 -4.63
N TYR A 38 1.15 -0.09 -5.60
CA TYR A 38 2.21 0.91 -5.66
C TYR A 38 1.64 2.30 -5.94
N ALA A 39 2.16 3.28 -5.23
CA ALA A 39 2.06 4.69 -5.56
C ALA A 39 3.48 5.21 -5.83
N ILE A 40 3.64 5.90 -6.96
CA ILE A 40 4.91 6.51 -7.36
C ILE A 40 4.79 8.01 -7.20
N ASP A 41 5.70 8.60 -6.44
CA ASP A 41 5.82 10.05 -6.33
C ASP A 41 6.73 10.60 -7.43
N PRO A 42 6.47 11.82 -7.93
CA PRO A 42 7.37 12.46 -8.83
C PRO A 42 8.60 12.99 -8.08
N SER A 43 9.80 12.72 -8.60
CA SER A 43 11.06 13.11 -7.95
C SER A 43 11.41 14.61 -8.01
N TYR A 44 10.42 15.50 -8.13
CA TYR A 44 10.63 16.93 -8.39
C TYR A 44 9.93 17.85 -7.40
N ASP A 45 9.05 17.36 -6.53
CA ASP A 45 8.16 18.17 -5.71
C ASP A 45 8.47 18.11 -4.21
N SER A 46 9.44 17.31 -3.80
CA SER A 46 10.04 17.47 -2.48
C SER A 46 10.73 18.84 -2.37
N LEU A 47 10.57 19.53 -1.25
CA LEU A 47 11.19 20.83 -1.01
C LEU A 47 12.24 20.76 0.09
N ASP A 48 13.24 21.64 0.09
CA ASP A 48 14.21 21.81 1.19
C ASP A 48 14.83 23.21 1.14
N SER A 49 15.41 23.66 2.26
CA SER A 49 16.27 24.84 2.28
C SER A 49 17.54 24.59 1.48
N ASN A 50 17.94 25.56 0.67
CA ASN A 50 19.24 25.53 -0.02
C ASN A 50 20.41 26.06 0.85
N GLY A 51 20.16 26.38 2.13
CA GLY A 51 21.16 26.90 3.07
C GLY A 51 21.60 28.36 2.83
N MET A 52 21.11 29.02 1.77
CA MET A 52 21.40 30.42 1.42
C MET A 52 20.15 31.30 1.50
N GLY A 53 19.14 30.88 2.27
CA GLY A 53 17.85 31.57 2.39
C GLY A 53 16.91 31.35 1.20
N GLY A 54 17.22 30.39 0.32
CA GLY A 54 16.33 29.96 -0.77
C GLY A 54 15.83 28.52 -0.57
N ILE A 55 15.06 28.06 -1.55
CA ILE A 55 14.42 26.74 -1.55
C ILE A 55 14.92 25.96 -2.78
N THR A 56 15.14 24.66 -2.62
CA THR A 56 15.40 23.71 -3.71
C THR A 56 14.20 22.78 -3.82
N ALA A 57 13.88 22.36 -5.05
CA ALA A 57 12.85 21.37 -5.35
C ALA A 57 13.46 20.12 -6.01
N GLY A 58 12.98 18.94 -5.63
CA GLY A 58 13.37 17.65 -6.18
C GLY A 58 14.68 17.10 -5.64
N GLY A 59 14.70 15.79 -5.42
CA GLY A 59 15.86 15.02 -4.94
C GLY A 59 16.37 15.46 -3.57
N THR A 60 15.57 16.20 -2.78
CA THR A 60 16.01 16.74 -1.50
C THR A 60 16.13 15.65 -0.44
N ILE A 61 16.63 15.98 0.75
CA ILE A 61 16.64 15.01 1.86
C ILE A 61 15.23 14.54 2.25
N TYR A 62 14.22 15.34 1.93
CA TYR A 62 12.81 15.08 2.23
C TYR A 62 12.09 14.29 1.13
N GLU A 63 12.75 13.96 0.02
CA GLU A 63 12.14 13.26 -1.11
C GLU A 63 11.62 11.86 -0.74
N ILE A 64 10.35 11.60 -1.04
CA ILE A 64 9.68 10.30 -1.06
C ILE A 64 9.51 9.92 -2.55
N TYR A 65 10.04 8.78 -2.96
CA TYR A 65 9.91 8.34 -4.37
C TYR A 65 8.71 7.43 -4.59
N GLY A 66 8.22 6.79 -3.53
CA GLY A 66 7.12 5.84 -3.65
C GLY A 66 6.80 5.10 -2.37
N MET A 67 5.60 4.51 -2.37
CA MET A 67 5.09 3.65 -1.33
C MET A 67 4.44 2.43 -1.96
N ALA A 68 4.64 1.27 -1.34
CA ALA A 68 3.99 0.04 -1.73
C ALA A 68 3.36 -0.64 -0.52
N ILE A 69 2.19 -1.21 -0.74
CA ILE A 69 1.45 -1.95 0.28
C ILE A 69 1.06 -3.31 -0.30
N LYS A 70 1.32 -4.39 0.44
CA LYS A 70 0.85 -5.72 0.11
C LYS A 70 -0.06 -6.24 1.21
N ASP A 71 -1.24 -6.69 0.79
CA ASP A 71 -2.18 -7.41 1.61
C ASP A 71 -2.00 -8.93 1.45
N ASP A 72 -1.19 -9.55 2.33
CA ASP A 72 -0.95 -10.98 2.31
C ASP A 72 -1.99 -11.72 3.16
N VAL A 73 -3.11 -12.06 2.53
CA VAL A 73 -4.22 -12.81 3.15
C VAL A 73 -3.82 -14.21 3.61
N SER A 74 -2.76 -14.80 3.03
CA SER A 74 -2.32 -16.16 3.35
C SER A 74 -1.55 -16.23 4.67
N THR A 75 -0.87 -15.13 5.02
CA THR A 75 -0.09 -15.02 6.27
C THR A 75 -0.71 -14.05 7.28
N ASN A 76 -1.90 -13.50 7.01
CA ASN A 76 -2.54 -12.45 7.83
C ASN A 76 -1.59 -11.25 8.04
N THR A 77 -0.91 -10.79 6.98
CA THR A 77 0.13 -9.76 7.10
C THR A 77 -0.11 -8.60 6.14
N ILE A 78 -0.02 -7.38 6.64
CA ILE A 78 0.17 -6.20 5.81
C ILE A 78 1.66 -5.89 5.76
N TRP A 79 2.19 -5.75 4.55
CA TRP A 79 3.56 -5.32 4.31
C TRP A 79 3.57 -3.90 3.74
N ILE A 80 4.48 -3.07 4.25
CA ILE A 80 4.69 -1.70 3.78
C ILE A 80 6.15 -1.54 3.37
N ALA A 81 6.36 -0.93 2.21
CA ALA A 81 7.67 -0.48 1.75
C ALA A 81 7.56 0.99 1.33
N ILE A 82 8.45 1.83 1.83
CA ILE A 82 8.56 3.24 1.45
C ILE A 82 9.97 3.45 0.92
N ASN A 83 10.11 4.08 -0.24
CA ASN A 83 11.41 4.53 -0.72
C ASN A 83 11.53 6.04 -0.55
N ALA A 84 12.56 6.48 0.17
CA ALA A 84 12.76 7.90 0.46
C ALA A 84 14.25 8.24 0.70
N ASN A 85 14.59 9.52 0.61
CA ASN A 85 15.89 10.04 1.03
C ASN A 85 15.97 10.27 2.55
N LEU A 86 14.84 10.59 3.19
CA LEU A 86 14.80 10.92 4.62
C LEU A 86 15.15 9.67 5.45
N PRO A 87 16.17 9.72 6.32
CA PRO A 87 16.48 8.61 7.21
C PRO A 87 15.31 8.32 8.18
N LEU A 88 15.12 7.06 8.57
CA LEU A 88 14.10 6.67 9.56
C LEU A 88 14.22 7.43 10.89
N THR A 89 15.44 7.85 11.24
CA THR A 89 15.74 8.65 12.43
C THR A 89 15.39 10.14 12.30
N GLY A 90 14.98 10.59 11.10
CA GLY A 90 14.79 11.99 10.74
C GLY A 90 16.06 12.68 10.25
N ASN A 91 15.91 13.94 9.87
CA ASN A 91 16.97 14.88 9.53
C ASN A 91 17.32 15.73 10.77
N PRO A 92 18.52 15.57 11.37
CA PRO A 92 18.99 16.44 12.43
C PRO A 92 19.14 17.88 11.92
N THR A 93 18.63 18.85 12.67
CA THR A 93 18.64 20.27 12.32
C THR A 93 19.06 21.13 13.53
N GLU A 94 19.17 22.44 13.32
CA GLU A 94 19.26 23.40 14.43
C GLU A 94 17.87 23.70 15.01
N ASP A 95 17.79 24.44 16.12
CA ASP A 95 16.51 24.87 16.71
C ASP A 95 15.67 25.73 15.76
N THR A 96 16.28 26.23 14.67
CA THR A 96 15.59 26.95 13.60
C THR A 96 16.13 26.59 12.22
N VAL A 97 15.25 26.55 11.22
CA VAL A 97 15.59 26.46 9.80
C VAL A 97 14.95 27.65 9.10
N ASN A 98 15.76 28.48 8.42
CA ASN A 98 15.32 29.71 7.75
C ASN A 98 14.50 30.65 8.65
N GLY A 99 14.82 30.70 9.95
CA GLY A 99 14.12 31.53 10.94
C GLY A 99 12.81 30.94 11.48
N TYR A 100 12.40 29.75 11.02
CA TYR A 100 11.27 29.01 11.55
C TYR A 100 11.74 27.98 12.58
N PRO A 101 10.99 27.75 13.67
CA PRO A 101 11.40 26.84 14.72
C PRO A 101 11.37 25.37 14.29
N VAL A 102 12.29 24.59 14.85
CA VAL A 102 12.29 23.12 14.86
C VAL A 102 12.40 22.65 16.31
N SER A 103 11.28 22.22 16.88
CA SER A 103 11.10 22.14 18.34
C SER A 103 11.97 21.10 19.05
N ASN A 104 12.43 20.09 18.32
CA ASN A 104 13.18 18.93 18.81
C ASN A 104 14.54 18.78 18.08
N ARG A 105 14.96 19.78 17.27
CA ARG A 105 16.15 19.74 16.41
C ARG A 105 16.18 18.57 15.42
N ASN A 106 15.02 18.08 15.02
CA ASN A 106 14.89 16.96 14.11
C ASN A 106 13.59 17.05 13.29
N ILE A 107 13.72 16.99 11.96
CA ILE A 107 12.55 16.91 11.08
C ILE A 107 12.45 15.47 10.58
N GLY A 108 11.41 14.77 11.00
CA GLY A 108 11.17 13.35 10.71
C GLY A 108 10.01 13.08 9.76
N PHE A 109 9.71 11.78 9.63
CA PHE A 109 8.46 11.33 9.04
C PHE A 109 7.29 11.63 9.97
N GLY A 110 6.13 11.96 9.41
CA GLY A 110 4.89 11.85 10.15
C GLY A 110 4.48 10.41 10.41
N ASP A 111 3.23 10.21 10.81
CA ASP A 111 2.64 8.87 10.91
C ASP A 111 1.97 8.49 9.58
N LEU A 112 1.96 7.19 9.25
CA LEU A 112 1.22 6.68 8.09
C LEU A 112 -0.24 6.44 8.50
N PHE A 113 -1.18 7.15 7.88
CA PHE A 113 -2.60 6.99 8.15
C PHE A 113 -3.29 6.09 7.14
N PHE A 114 -4.24 5.30 7.59
CA PHE A 114 -5.20 4.59 6.74
C PHE A 114 -6.61 5.08 7.06
N ASP A 115 -7.31 5.53 6.03
CA ASP A 115 -8.72 5.91 6.09
C ASP A 115 -9.57 4.89 5.34
N PHE A 116 -10.28 4.06 6.11
CA PHE A 116 -11.27 3.10 5.59
C PHE A 116 -12.69 3.68 5.58
N SER A 117 -12.87 4.96 5.94
CA SER A 117 -14.19 5.53 6.07
C SER A 117 -14.77 5.93 4.73
N ASP A 118 -16.08 5.73 4.56
CA ASP A 118 -16.82 6.18 3.37
C ASP A 118 -17.00 7.71 3.30
N ARG A 119 -16.27 8.48 4.12
CA ARG A 119 -16.38 9.93 4.18
C ARG A 119 -15.67 10.62 3.01
N ASN A 120 -14.74 9.93 2.36
CA ASN A 120 -13.93 10.46 1.26
C ASN A 120 -13.29 11.83 1.59
N ASN A 121 -12.86 12.00 2.85
CA ASN A 121 -12.23 13.24 3.31
C ASN A 121 -11.37 12.99 4.56
N PHE A 122 -10.07 13.28 4.46
CA PHE A 122 -9.09 13.05 5.53
C PHE A 122 -9.43 13.79 6.81
N LYS A 123 -9.85 15.06 6.71
CA LYS A 123 -10.23 15.86 7.88
C LYS A 123 -11.44 15.27 8.59
N ALA A 124 -12.48 14.90 7.85
CA ALA A 124 -13.69 14.32 8.41
C ALA A 124 -13.41 12.96 9.08
N ALA A 125 -12.53 12.15 8.48
CA ALA A 125 -12.08 10.90 9.09
C ALA A 125 -11.32 11.15 10.41
N SER A 126 -10.34 12.07 10.39
CA SER A 126 -9.58 12.48 11.58
C SER A 126 -10.47 13.04 12.69
N ASP A 127 -11.35 14.00 12.38
CA ASP A 127 -12.26 14.63 13.35
C ASP A 127 -13.22 13.63 14.00
N SER A 128 -13.55 12.55 13.28
CA SER A 128 -14.42 11.47 13.77
C SER A 128 -13.67 10.33 14.45
N ASN A 129 -12.35 10.47 14.65
CA ASN A 129 -11.47 9.45 15.18
C ASN A 129 -11.54 8.13 14.39
N SER A 130 -11.75 8.16 13.07
CA SER A 130 -11.95 6.95 12.27
C SER A 130 -10.71 6.47 11.52
N LEU A 131 -9.57 7.15 11.70
CA LEU A 131 -8.32 6.74 11.08
C LEU A 131 -7.73 5.53 11.83
N PHE A 132 -6.96 4.75 11.10
CA PHE A 132 -5.86 3.98 11.68
C PHE A 132 -4.57 4.76 11.44
N GLY A 133 -3.64 4.68 12.37
CA GLY A 133 -2.35 5.36 12.28
C GLY A 133 -1.22 4.39 12.60
N ILE A 134 -0.15 4.43 11.81
CA ILE A 134 1.05 3.63 12.04
C ILE A 134 2.18 4.57 12.44
N ARG A 135 2.60 4.49 13.71
CA ARG A 135 3.85 5.11 14.16
C ARG A 135 4.98 4.14 13.83
N PHE A 136 5.71 4.39 12.75
CA PHE A 136 6.84 3.56 12.32
C PHE A 136 8.20 4.21 12.59
N ALA A 137 8.27 5.54 12.51
CA ALA A 137 9.46 6.29 12.86
C ALA A 137 9.50 6.56 14.38
N PRO A 138 10.60 6.23 15.08
CA PRO A 138 10.68 6.44 16.52
C PRO A 138 10.79 7.93 16.90
N ASN A 139 11.41 8.75 16.04
CA ASN A 139 11.77 10.14 16.32
C ASN A 139 10.78 11.15 15.73
N ASN A 140 9.48 10.84 15.73
CA ASN A 140 8.45 11.80 15.33
C ASN A 140 7.73 12.45 16.53
N ASP A 141 7.14 13.62 16.30
CA ASP A 141 6.42 14.52 17.22
C ASP A 141 4.96 14.09 17.47
N SER A 142 4.68 12.84 17.10
CA SER A 142 3.43 12.17 17.41
C SER A 142 3.24 12.01 18.92
N ASN A 143 1.99 12.06 19.36
CA ASN A 143 1.63 11.76 20.74
C ASN A 143 1.52 10.26 21.00
N ALA A 144 1.59 9.41 19.97
CA ALA A 144 1.61 7.97 20.11
C ALA A 144 2.88 7.53 20.89
N PRO A 145 2.79 6.86 22.05
CA PRO A 145 3.94 6.71 22.95
C PRO A 145 5.05 5.77 22.44
N SER A 146 4.80 4.99 21.40
CA SER A 146 5.74 4.00 20.86
C SER A 146 5.43 3.70 19.40
N THR A 147 6.33 3.02 18.69
CA THR A 147 5.99 2.46 17.39
C THR A 147 4.86 1.42 17.51
N GLY A 148 4.03 1.30 16.48
CA GLY A 148 2.89 0.38 16.47
C GLY A 148 1.74 0.81 15.58
N VAL A 149 0.71 -0.04 15.56
CA VAL A 149 -0.58 0.21 14.90
C VAL A 149 -1.55 0.80 15.91
N TYR A 150 -2.21 1.88 15.53
CA TYR A 150 -3.18 2.60 16.34
C TYR A 150 -4.53 2.64 15.62
N SER A 151 -5.62 2.46 16.38
CA SER A 151 -6.99 2.60 15.90
C SER A 151 -7.70 3.72 16.65
N GLY A 152 -8.82 4.19 16.09
CA GLY A 152 -9.56 5.29 16.69
C GLY A 152 -8.76 6.59 16.64
N VAL A 153 -7.99 6.79 15.56
CA VAL A 153 -6.96 7.83 15.50
C VAL A 153 -7.56 9.17 15.09
N LYS A 154 -7.15 10.20 15.82
CA LYS A 154 -7.21 11.60 15.40
C LYS A 154 -5.80 12.08 15.09
N ALA A 155 -5.64 12.73 13.95
CA ALA A 155 -4.38 13.34 13.56
C ALA A 155 -4.32 14.83 13.97
N LYS A 156 -3.12 15.30 14.31
CA LYS A 156 -2.77 16.73 14.49
C LYS A 156 -1.69 17.11 13.48
N SER A 157 -1.54 18.42 13.26
CA SER A 157 -0.42 18.97 12.51
C SER A 157 0.74 19.33 13.43
N VAL A 158 1.96 19.04 12.97
CA VAL A 158 3.22 19.52 13.59
C VAL A 158 4.06 20.38 12.64
N VAL A 159 3.50 20.80 11.50
CA VAL A 159 4.24 21.57 10.47
C VAL A 159 4.79 22.89 11.00
N ALA A 160 4.02 23.59 11.85
CA ALA A 160 4.44 24.85 12.44
C ALA A 160 5.66 24.71 13.37
N GLN A 161 5.82 23.53 13.97
CA GLN A 161 6.88 23.17 14.92
C GLN A 161 8.13 22.62 14.24
N ASN A 162 8.07 22.40 12.92
CA ASN A 162 9.09 21.71 12.14
C ASN A 162 9.46 22.50 10.87
N ALA A 163 9.42 23.83 10.95
CA ALA A 163 9.70 24.74 9.85
C ALA A 163 8.98 24.38 8.52
N GLY A 164 7.77 23.84 8.64
CA GLY A 164 7.08 23.21 7.54
C GLY A 164 6.18 24.12 6.72
N TRP A 165 5.74 23.59 5.59
CA TRP A 165 4.68 24.18 4.78
C TRP A 165 3.34 23.92 5.45
N SER A 166 2.56 24.96 5.67
CA SER A 166 1.33 24.85 6.46
C SER A 166 0.34 23.81 5.90
N ASN A 167 0.22 23.69 4.58
CA ASN A 167 -0.68 22.75 3.90
C ASN A 167 -0.27 22.48 2.45
N PHE A 168 -1.02 21.62 1.75
CA PHE A 168 -0.74 21.24 0.36
C PHE A 168 -0.85 22.40 -0.63
N TYR A 169 -1.76 23.35 -0.40
CA TYR A 169 -1.80 24.56 -1.23
C TYR A 169 -0.48 25.34 -1.13
N ASN A 170 -0.01 25.64 0.08
CA ASN A 170 1.20 26.43 0.24
C ASN A 170 2.43 25.68 -0.25
N HIS A 171 2.53 24.36 -0.02
CA HIS A 171 3.60 23.53 -0.57
C HIS A 171 3.59 23.54 -2.10
N SER A 172 2.47 23.19 -2.73
CA SER A 172 2.38 23.06 -4.19
C SER A 172 2.43 24.42 -4.91
N VAL A 173 1.57 25.36 -4.54
CA VAL A 173 1.37 26.63 -5.26
C VAL A 173 2.45 27.66 -4.96
N ASN A 174 2.93 27.73 -3.71
CA ASN A 174 3.93 28.73 -3.31
C ASN A 174 5.36 28.15 -3.27
N GLY A 175 5.51 26.83 -3.20
CA GLY A 175 6.80 26.16 -3.15
C GLY A 175 7.19 25.50 -4.48
N VAL A 176 6.47 24.45 -4.88
CA VAL A 176 6.84 23.61 -6.03
C VAL A 176 6.63 24.33 -7.37
N LEU A 177 5.42 24.83 -7.63
CA LEU A 177 5.03 25.41 -8.91
C LEU A 177 5.94 26.57 -9.36
N PRO A 178 6.36 27.52 -8.50
CA PRO A 178 7.27 28.59 -8.88
C PRO A 178 8.68 28.11 -9.23
N LEU A 179 9.12 26.96 -8.69
CA LEU A 179 10.46 26.42 -8.88
C LEU A 179 10.55 25.48 -10.09
N THR A 180 9.50 24.71 -10.36
CA THR A 180 9.51 23.63 -11.36
C THR A 180 8.62 23.91 -12.57
N GLY A 181 7.65 24.82 -12.45
CA GLY A 181 6.58 25.00 -13.44
C GLY A 181 5.55 23.86 -13.45
N LEU A 182 5.62 22.94 -12.49
CA LEU A 182 4.73 21.80 -12.32
C LEU A 182 4.08 21.84 -10.94
N GLU A 183 2.88 21.28 -10.83
CA GLU A 183 2.24 21.09 -9.53
C GLU A 183 2.78 19.84 -8.82
N ALA A 184 2.77 19.87 -7.50
CA ALA A 184 3.08 18.70 -6.67
C ALA A 184 2.07 17.57 -6.88
N ARG A 185 2.44 16.35 -6.53
CA ARG A 185 1.57 15.18 -6.45
C ARG A 185 1.79 14.50 -5.10
N THR A 186 0.89 13.57 -4.78
CA THR A 186 1.01 12.75 -3.58
C THR A 186 0.72 11.30 -3.96
N GLY A 187 1.51 10.74 -4.86
CA GLY A 187 1.27 9.43 -5.45
C GLY A 187 -0.05 9.31 -6.23
N ASP A 188 -0.99 8.48 -5.74
CA ASP A 188 -2.28 8.20 -6.38
C ASP A 188 -3.28 9.37 -6.31
N LEU A 189 -2.99 10.37 -5.48
CA LEU A 189 -3.79 11.57 -5.30
C LEU A 189 -3.04 12.81 -5.83
N GLY A 190 -3.81 13.79 -6.30
CA GLY A 190 -3.27 15.12 -6.54
C GLY A 190 -3.21 15.91 -5.23
N TRP A 191 -2.29 16.89 -5.15
CA TRP A 191 -2.22 17.81 -4.01
C TRP A 191 -3.55 18.54 -3.74
N ASN A 192 -4.38 18.71 -4.78
CA ASN A 192 -5.68 19.37 -4.76
C ASN A 192 -6.88 18.40 -4.75
N ASP A 193 -6.66 17.11 -4.48
CA ASP A 193 -7.77 16.16 -4.40
C ASP A 193 -8.76 16.57 -3.29
N SER A 194 -10.06 16.47 -3.58
CA SER A 194 -11.14 16.78 -2.64
C SER A 194 -11.04 16.03 -1.31
N TYR A 195 -10.38 14.86 -1.31
CA TYR A 195 -10.05 14.09 -0.12
C TYR A 195 -9.30 14.93 0.92
N TYR A 196 -8.45 15.85 0.49
CA TYR A 196 -7.64 16.70 1.36
C TYR A 196 -8.28 18.05 1.70
N ASN A 197 -9.53 18.32 1.32
CA ASN A 197 -10.19 19.55 1.75
C ASN A 197 -10.25 19.62 3.30
N PRO A 198 -9.95 20.78 3.92
CA PRO A 198 -9.70 22.10 3.34
C PRO A 198 -8.22 22.44 3.05
N TYR A 199 -7.30 21.49 3.19
CA TYR A 199 -5.85 21.70 3.12
C TYR A 199 -5.30 22.01 1.71
N THR A 200 -6.19 21.98 0.71
CA THR A 200 -5.94 22.29 -0.71
C THR A 200 -6.23 23.75 -1.07
N SER A 201 -6.64 24.56 -0.09
CA SER A 201 -6.85 26.01 -0.22
C SER A 201 -5.80 26.80 0.57
N GLU A 202 -5.67 28.10 0.27
CA GLU A 202 -4.72 28.97 0.97
C GLU A 202 -4.89 28.88 2.50
N GLY A 203 -3.80 28.55 3.17
CA GLY A 203 -3.73 28.38 4.62
C GLY A 203 -2.61 29.20 5.24
N SER A 204 -2.54 29.21 6.57
CA SER A 204 -1.51 29.93 7.31
C SER A 204 -1.27 29.29 8.66
N HIS A 205 -0.04 29.40 9.17
CA HIS A 205 0.32 29.04 10.54
C HIS A 205 -0.52 29.75 11.62
N SER A 206 -1.10 30.91 11.31
CA SER A 206 -2.04 31.62 12.18
C SER A 206 -3.47 31.04 12.19
N ARG A 207 -3.75 30.05 11.34
CA ARG A 207 -5.04 29.36 11.19
C ARG A 207 -4.85 27.85 11.37
N PRO A 208 -4.84 27.36 12.62
CA PRO A 208 -4.56 25.96 12.93
C PRO A 208 -5.43 24.95 12.15
N GLU A 209 -6.67 25.31 11.86
CA GLU A 209 -7.62 24.50 11.07
C GLU A 209 -7.23 24.31 9.61
N SER A 210 -6.33 25.16 9.09
CA SER A 210 -5.79 25.07 7.74
C SER A 210 -4.51 24.23 7.68
N LEU A 211 -3.95 23.80 8.82
CA LEU A 211 -2.71 23.05 8.87
C LEU A 211 -2.96 21.57 8.59
N ILE A 212 -2.24 21.00 7.63
CA ILE A 212 -2.40 19.59 7.26
C ILE A 212 -1.95 18.68 8.43
N PRO A 213 -2.83 17.80 8.96
CA PRO A 213 -2.44 16.87 10.00
C PRO A 213 -1.52 15.79 9.44
N ASN A 214 -0.45 15.49 10.16
CA ASN A 214 0.62 14.60 9.71
C ASN A 214 1.16 13.67 10.81
N VAL A 215 0.70 13.82 12.07
CA VAL A 215 1.05 12.89 13.16
C VAL A 215 -0.18 12.58 14.03
N ILE A 216 -0.15 11.46 14.74
CA ILE A 216 -1.21 11.02 15.66
C ILE A 216 -1.27 12.00 16.84
N GLU A 217 -2.45 12.57 17.05
CA GLU A 217 -2.79 13.35 18.24
C GLU A 217 -3.23 12.44 19.38
N SER A 218 -4.07 11.46 19.04
CA SER A 218 -4.65 10.48 19.95
C SER A 218 -5.07 9.22 19.18
N GLY A 219 -5.18 8.11 19.90
CA GLY A 219 -5.58 6.81 19.37
C GLY A 219 -5.18 5.70 20.33
N ASN A 220 -5.72 4.50 20.14
CA ASN A 220 -5.42 3.34 20.98
C ASN A 220 -4.47 2.41 20.23
N LYS A 221 -3.33 2.06 20.84
CA LYS A 221 -2.44 1.05 20.26
C LYS A 221 -3.16 -0.30 20.23
N VAL A 222 -3.30 -0.89 19.04
CA VAL A 222 -3.96 -2.19 18.82
C VAL A 222 -2.98 -3.31 18.48
N GLY A 223 -1.74 -2.97 18.15
CA GLY A 223 -0.68 -3.96 17.94
C GLY A 223 0.68 -3.33 17.65
N ASP A 224 1.68 -4.19 17.53
CA ASP A 224 3.05 -3.81 17.20
C ASP A 224 3.29 -3.88 15.69
N ILE A 225 4.35 -3.21 15.26
CA ILE A 225 4.94 -3.39 13.93
C ILE A 225 6.27 -4.12 14.06
N THR A 226 6.67 -4.82 13.00
CA THR A 226 8.02 -5.38 12.86
C THR A 226 8.73 -4.68 11.72
N MET A 227 9.83 -4.00 12.00
CA MET A 227 10.71 -3.46 10.96
C MET A 227 11.35 -4.60 10.17
N VAL A 228 11.44 -4.45 8.86
CA VAL A 228 12.02 -5.45 7.96
C VAL A 228 13.02 -4.81 7.00
N GLY A 229 14.04 -5.58 6.60
CA GLY A 229 15.03 -5.13 5.63
C GLY A 229 14.68 -5.49 4.18
N ASP A 230 15.49 -5.02 3.23
CA ASP A 230 15.33 -5.31 1.79
C ASP A 230 15.20 -6.80 1.48
N ALA A 231 15.98 -7.66 2.16
CA ALA A 231 15.94 -9.11 1.94
C ALA A 231 14.57 -9.71 2.29
N GLU A 232 13.93 -9.25 3.37
CA GLU A 232 12.59 -9.69 3.76
C GLU A 232 11.51 -9.12 2.82
N LEU A 233 11.65 -7.86 2.39
CA LEU A 233 10.74 -7.27 1.40
C LEU A 233 10.79 -8.05 0.07
N VAL A 234 11.99 -8.37 -0.43
CA VAL A 234 12.18 -9.18 -1.64
C VAL A 234 11.60 -10.58 -1.46
N ALA A 235 11.80 -11.21 -0.30
CA ALA A 235 11.19 -12.50 0.01
C ALA A 235 9.64 -12.45 0.02
N ALA A 236 9.06 -11.30 0.38
CA ALA A 236 7.62 -11.03 0.30
C ALA A 236 7.15 -10.63 -1.12
N GLY A 237 8.05 -10.60 -2.12
CA GLY A 237 7.75 -10.32 -3.52
C GLY A 237 7.91 -8.85 -3.94
N PHE A 238 8.46 -7.98 -3.09
CA PHE A 238 8.72 -6.59 -3.45
C PHE A 238 9.89 -6.49 -4.43
N ALA A 239 9.69 -5.79 -5.55
CA ALA A 239 10.74 -5.48 -6.51
C ALA A 239 11.44 -4.15 -6.14
N LEU A 240 12.69 -4.21 -5.69
CA LEU A 240 13.45 -3.03 -5.20
C LEU A 240 13.61 -1.90 -6.23
N ASN A 241 13.45 -2.19 -7.53
CA ASN A 241 13.67 -1.26 -8.63
C ASN A 241 12.37 -0.79 -9.31
N VAL A 242 11.19 -1.17 -8.79
CA VAL A 242 9.90 -0.74 -9.35
C VAL A 242 9.59 0.72 -9.03
N ILE A 243 10.07 1.21 -7.88
CA ILE A 243 10.03 2.62 -7.52
C ILE A 243 11.26 3.28 -8.16
N PRO A 244 11.08 4.24 -9.08
CA PRO A 244 12.17 4.87 -9.81
C PRO A 244 12.89 5.89 -8.91
N ALA A 245 13.86 5.41 -8.13
CA ALA A 245 14.62 6.20 -7.19
C ALA A 245 16.13 6.14 -7.47
N PRO A 246 16.91 7.18 -7.11
CA PRO A 246 18.37 7.14 -7.20
C PRO A 246 18.93 6.12 -6.20
N SER A 247 20.13 5.60 -6.47
CA SER A 247 20.79 4.61 -5.62
C SER A 247 21.15 5.10 -4.20
N THR A 248 21.01 6.40 -3.94
CA THR A 248 21.22 7.04 -2.63
C THR A 248 19.96 7.01 -1.75
N SER A 249 18.80 6.72 -2.34
CA SER A 249 17.54 6.53 -1.61
C SER A 249 17.60 5.25 -0.77
N ARG A 250 16.66 5.12 0.18
CA ARG A 250 16.59 4.00 1.11
C ARG A 250 15.19 3.43 1.11
N ASN A 251 15.10 2.11 1.22
CA ASN A 251 13.83 1.47 1.52
C ASN A 251 13.64 1.39 3.04
N ILE A 252 12.45 1.77 3.49
CA ILE A 252 11.97 1.60 4.84
C ILE A 252 10.87 0.55 4.76
N GLY A 253 11.13 -0.62 5.36
CA GLY A 253 10.20 -1.73 5.38
C GLY A 253 9.65 -1.98 6.78
N PHE A 254 8.34 -2.24 6.87
CA PHE A 254 7.73 -2.80 8.07
C PHE A 254 6.49 -3.62 7.75
N LYS A 255 6.09 -4.47 8.69
CA LYS A 255 4.90 -5.31 8.58
C LYS A 255 4.15 -5.40 9.90
N PHE A 256 2.87 -5.74 9.84
CA PHE A 256 2.02 -5.99 11.00
C PHE A 256 0.85 -6.92 10.66
N ASP A 257 0.16 -7.40 11.69
CA ASP A 257 -0.97 -8.31 11.53
C ASP A 257 -2.13 -7.60 10.83
N LYS A 258 -2.61 -8.18 9.72
CA LYS A 258 -3.71 -7.63 8.94
C LYS A 258 -5.00 -7.48 9.74
N SER A 259 -5.24 -8.38 10.69
CA SER A 259 -6.38 -8.31 11.61
C SER A 259 -6.43 -7.03 12.48
N LEU A 260 -5.38 -6.20 12.47
CA LEU A 260 -5.35 -4.91 13.15
C LEU A 260 -6.00 -3.78 12.34
N LEU A 261 -6.27 -3.99 11.06
CA LEU A 261 -6.97 -3.03 10.18
C LEU A 261 -8.38 -3.49 9.85
N SER A 262 -9.16 -2.56 9.28
CA SER A 262 -10.46 -2.88 8.68
C SER A 262 -10.29 -3.59 7.33
N ILE A 263 -11.38 -4.22 6.88
CA ILE A 263 -11.51 -4.81 5.55
C ILE A 263 -12.18 -3.77 4.64
N GLY A 264 -11.70 -3.63 3.40
CA GLY A 264 -12.30 -2.77 2.38
C GLY A 264 -11.32 -1.78 1.77
N SER A 265 -11.85 -0.86 0.97
CA SER A 265 -11.06 0.18 0.33
C SER A 265 -10.52 1.18 1.34
N TYR A 266 -9.32 1.69 1.09
CA TYR A 266 -8.70 2.72 1.92
C TYR A 266 -7.91 3.72 1.11
N VAL A 267 -7.67 4.88 1.72
CA VAL A 267 -6.58 5.79 1.34
C VAL A 267 -5.51 5.72 2.42
N ALA A 268 -4.30 5.34 2.03
CA ALA A 268 -3.11 5.42 2.86
C ALA A 268 -2.43 6.77 2.58
N THR A 269 -2.03 7.52 3.61
CA THR A 269 -1.39 8.83 3.46
C THR A 269 -0.23 8.96 4.45
N LEU A 270 0.95 9.28 3.92
CA LEU A 270 2.13 9.64 4.71
C LEU A 270 2.55 11.06 4.33
N ILE A 271 2.73 11.90 5.34
CA ILE A 271 3.18 13.29 5.18
C ILE A 271 4.33 13.48 6.15
N GLN A 272 5.44 14.07 5.70
CA GLN A 272 6.55 14.37 6.62
C GLN A 272 6.18 15.47 7.60
N GLU A 273 6.90 15.59 8.72
CA GLU A 273 6.55 16.52 9.80
C GLU A 273 6.50 17.99 9.36
N CYS A 274 7.35 18.33 8.39
CA CYS A 274 7.45 19.64 7.76
C CYS A 274 6.55 19.79 6.52
N ASN A 275 5.85 18.74 6.07
CA ASN A 275 5.08 18.75 4.81
C ASN A 275 5.92 19.25 3.62
N ASN A 276 7.21 18.90 3.60
CA ASN A 276 8.09 19.13 2.46
C ASN A 276 7.87 18.10 1.35
N ASP A 277 7.27 16.98 1.70
CA ASP A 277 6.84 15.94 0.79
C ASP A 277 5.73 15.06 1.41
N ALA A 278 4.95 14.39 0.57
CA ALA A 278 3.83 13.55 0.97
C ALA A 278 3.46 12.54 -0.11
N ILE A 279 3.04 11.34 0.32
CA ILE A 279 2.58 10.30 -0.60
C ILE A 279 1.26 9.69 -0.15
N ALA A 280 0.42 9.36 -1.12
CA ALA A 280 -0.83 8.63 -0.90
C ALA A 280 -0.99 7.45 -1.86
N LEU A 281 -1.62 6.39 -1.35
CA LEU A 281 -1.93 5.17 -2.09
C LEU A 281 -3.39 4.80 -1.86
N LYS A 282 -4.12 4.47 -2.93
CA LYS A 282 -5.45 3.85 -2.82
C LYS A 282 -5.28 2.33 -2.89
N GLY A 283 -5.86 1.63 -1.93
CA GLY A 283 -5.79 0.18 -1.88
C GLY A 283 -7.07 -0.43 -1.37
N GLU A 284 -7.08 -1.75 -1.26
CA GLU A 284 -8.20 -2.51 -0.72
C GLU A 284 -7.65 -3.68 0.10
N THR A 285 -8.08 -3.79 1.36
CA THR A 285 -7.82 -4.96 2.18
C THR A 285 -8.91 -6.01 1.97
N GLN A 286 -8.51 -7.23 1.66
CA GLN A 286 -9.40 -8.37 1.42
C GLN A 286 -9.73 -9.11 2.72
N PRO A 287 -10.83 -9.88 2.82
CA PRO A 287 -11.04 -10.80 3.92
C PRO A 287 -9.92 -11.86 3.99
N LEU A 288 -9.64 -12.37 5.19
CA LEU A 288 -8.78 -13.54 5.34
C LEU A 288 -9.35 -14.71 4.54
N SER A 289 -8.48 -15.42 3.82
CA SER A 289 -8.90 -16.63 3.12
C SER A 289 -9.42 -17.63 4.15
N PRO A 290 -10.61 -18.24 3.93
CA PRO A 290 -11.03 -19.36 4.76
C PRO A 290 -9.93 -20.43 4.74
N PRO A 291 -9.66 -21.13 5.84
CA PRO A 291 -8.76 -22.27 5.80
C PRO A 291 -9.20 -23.21 4.69
N GLU A 292 -8.28 -23.61 3.80
CA GLU A 292 -8.59 -24.55 2.73
C GLU A 292 -9.33 -25.74 3.33
N ALA A 293 -10.53 -26.02 2.82
CA ALA A 293 -11.31 -27.15 3.27
C ALA A 293 -10.53 -28.43 2.97
N VAL A 294 -9.89 -28.99 4.00
CA VAL A 294 -9.26 -30.31 3.91
C VAL A 294 -10.35 -31.28 3.47
N PRO A 295 -10.22 -31.98 2.33
CA PRO A 295 -11.23 -32.92 1.89
C PRO A 295 -11.44 -33.96 2.97
N GLU A 296 -12.61 -33.95 3.61
CA GLU A 296 -12.89 -34.97 4.61
C GLU A 296 -12.76 -36.35 3.96
N PRO A 297 -12.18 -37.37 4.64
CA PRO A 297 -11.94 -38.70 4.09
C PRO A 297 -13.18 -39.34 3.43
N SER A 298 -14.37 -38.92 3.85
CA SER A 298 -15.68 -39.32 3.32
C SER A 298 -15.85 -39.01 1.81
N SER A 299 -15.29 -37.91 1.32
CA SER A 299 -15.37 -37.51 -0.09
C SER A 299 -14.48 -38.37 -1.01
N ILE A 300 -13.32 -38.81 -0.52
CA ILE A 300 -12.45 -39.78 -1.21
C ILE A 300 -13.08 -41.18 -1.20
N LEU A 301 -13.70 -41.57 -0.08
CA LEU A 301 -14.37 -42.87 0.04
C LEU A 301 -15.58 -42.98 -0.91
N ALA A 302 -16.38 -41.91 -1.04
CA ALA A 302 -17.50 -41.86 -1.97
C ALA A 302 -17.06 -42.00 -3.43
N THR A 303 -15.93 -41.37 -3.79
CA THR A 303 -15.37 -41.43 -5.14
C THR A 303 -14.83 -42.83 -5.46
N LEU A 304 -14.14 -43.47 -4.51
CA LEU A 304 -13.64 -44.85 -4.65
C LEU A 304 -14.76 -45.89 -4.73
N LEU A 305 -15.83 -45.72 -3.95
CA LEU A 305 -17.00 -46.61 -3.98
C LEU A 305 -17.78 -46.50 -5.31
N GLY A 306 -17.84 -45.30 -5.90
CA GLY A 306 -18.46 -45.06 -7.21
C GLY A 306 -17.78 -45.83 -8.35
N PHE A 307 -16.45 -45.83 -8.40
CA PHE A 307 -15.70 -46.61 -9.41
C PHE A 307 -15.78 -48.13 -9.19
N GLY A 308 -15.81 -48.58 -7.93
CA GLY A 308 -15.96 -50.00 -7.59
C GLY A 308 -17.29 -50.61 -8.05
N ALA A 309 -18.41 -49.88 -7.91
CA ALA A 309 -19.73 -50.35 -8.32
C ALA A 309 -19.87 -50.48 -9.85
N ILE A 310 -19.21 -49.61 -10.63
CA ILE A 310 -19.21 -49.65 -12.09
C ILE A 310 -18.39 -50.84 -12.62
N ALA A 311 -17.24 -51.13 -12.01
CA ALA A 311 -16.40 -52.28 -12.36
C ALA A 311 -17.10 -53.63 -12.06
N ALA A 312 -17.80 -53.72 -10.93
CA ALA A 312 -18.56 -54.93 -10.55
C ALA A 312 -19.74 -55.21 -11.49
N ARG A 313 -20.45 -54.17 -11.96
CA ARG A 313 -21.54 -54.33 -12.95
C ARG A 313 -21.05 -54.81 -14.31
N ARG A 314 -19.83 -54.43 -14.75
CA ARG A 314 -19.24 -54.89 -16.02
C ARG A 314 -18.89 -56.39 -16.01
N LYS A 315 -18.33 -56.92 -14.91
CA LYS A 315 -18.01 -58.35 -14.79
C LYS A 315 -19.26 -59.25 -14.73
N ARG A 316 -20.37 -58.75 -14.18
CA ARG A 316 -21.62 -59.54 -14.08
C ARG A 316 -22.32 -59.73 -15.42
N LYS A 317 -22.22 -58.78 -16.35
CA LYS A 317 -22.76 -58.92 -17.72
C LYS A 317 -21.95 -59.87 -18.62
N GLN A 318 -20.66 -60.05 -18.37
CA GLN A 318 -19.82 -60.99 -19.13
C GLN A 318 -20.01 -62.45 -18.74
N LYS A 319 -20.50 -62.74 -17.52
CA LYS A 319 -20.78 -64.12 -17.06
C LYS A 319 -22.17 -64.65 -17.45
N LEU A 320 -23.04 -63.82 -18.01
CA LEU A 320 -24.39 -64.20 -18.47
C LEU A 320 -24.47 -64.39 -20.00
N ALA A 321 -23.32 -64.36 -20.67
CA ALA A 321 -23.18 -64.58 -22.10
C ALA A 321 -22.21 -65.75 -22.37
N VAL A 322 -22.44 -66.89 -21.72
CA VAL A 322 -22.00 -68.25 -22.11
C VAL A 322 -23.07 -69.22 -21.65
#